data_AF-A0A7H0SM65-F1
#
_entry.id   AF-A0A7H0SM65-F1
#
_cell.length_a   1.000
_cell.length_b   1.000
_cell.length_c   1.000
_cell.angle_alpha   90.00
_cell.angle_beta   90.00
_cell.angle_gamma   90.00
#
_symmetry.space_group_name_H-M   'P 1'
#
loop_
_entity.id
_entity.type
_entity.pdbx_description
1 polymer ?
#
loop_
_entity_poly.entity_id
_entity_poly.type
_entity_poly.pdbx_seq_one_letter_code
_entity_poly.pdbx_strand_id
1 'polypeptide(L)'
;MRACLRDYAKDHPEILGEPGDTGKEADTAGLWRALTAAEFRHSTLNRLQMLNPKAMIDLADQASGLIYAGTLPNPLAHISPHIES
;
A
#
# COMPACT_ATOMS: atom_id res chain seq x y z
N MET A 1 12.41 -9.63 3.12
CA MET A 1 11.14 -9.00 2.66
C MET A 1 10.87 -9.26 1.18
N ARG A 2 11.76 -8.88 0.24
CA ARG A 2 11.53 -9.05 -1.21
C ARG A 2 11.28 -10.51 -1.67
N ALA A 3 12.02 -11.47 -1.12
CA ALA A 3 11.85 -12.90 -1.45
C ALA A 3 10.49 -13.45 -0.98
N CYS A 4 10.14 -13.20 0.28
CA CYS A 4 8.83 -13.57 0.85
C CYS A 4 7.64 -13.04 0.04
N LEU A 5 7.70 -11.78 -0.43
CA LEU A 5 6.65 -11.22 -1.29
C LEU A 5 6.56 -11.92 -2.66
N ARG A 6 7.69 -12.34 -3.22
CA ARG A 6 7.72 -13.08 -4.49
C ARG A 6 7.12 -14.48 -4.32
N ASP A 7 7.47 -15.17 -3.24
CA ASP A 7 6.95 -16.51 -2.96
C ASP A 7 5.44 -16.45 -2.71
N TYR A 8 4.98 -15.47 -1.95
CA TYR A 8 3.54 -15.22 -1.77
C TYR A 8 2.81 -14.95 -3.09
N ALA A 9 3.42 -14.18 -4.01
CA ALA A 9 2.83 -13.92 -5.33
C ALA A 9 2.79 -15.15 -6.24
N LYS A 10 3.67 -16.14 -6.03
CA LYS A 10 3.61 -17.43 -6.73
C LYS A 10 2.45 -18.28 -6.22
N ASP A 11 2.25 -18.29 -4.91
CA ASP A 11 1.21 -19.10 -4.25
C ASP A 11 -0.20 -18.49 -4.41
N HIS A 12 -0.29 -17.19 -4.69
CA HIS A 12 -1.54 -16.42 -4.80
C HIS A 12 -1.65 -15.65 -6.14
N PRO A 13 -1.87 -16.32 -7.28
CA PRO A 13 -1.94 -15.66 -8.58
C PRO A 13 -3.11 -14.67 -8.72
N GLU A 14 -4.15 -14.78 -7.90
CA GLU A 14 -5.30 -13.87 -7.85
C GLU A 14 -4.89 -12.41 -7.55
N ILE A 15 -3.75 -12.19 -6.89
CA ILE A 15 -3.25 -10.84 -6.57
C ILE A 15 -2.67 -10.11 -7.79
N LEU A 16 -2.36 -10.87 -8.86
CA LEU A 16 -1.73 -10.40 -10.08
C LEU A 16 -2.75 -9.92 -11.13
N GLY A 17 -4.04 -10.11 -10.88
CA GLY A 17 -5.12 -9.69 -11.79
C GLY A 17 -5.16 -8.18 -12.02
N GLU A 18 -5.91 -7.75 -13.03
CA GLU A 18 -6.17 -6.33 -13.24
C GLU A 18 -7.22 -5.83 -12.24
N PRO A 19 -7.01 -4.69 -11.56
CA PRO A 19 -7.99 -4.15 -10.65
C PRO A 19 -9.28 -3.82 -11.41
N GLY A 20 -10.43 -4.32 -10.94
CA GLY A 20 -11.73 -3.96 -11.50
C GLY A 20 -11.99 -2.45 -11.41
N ASP A 21 -12.62 -1.88 -12.44
CA ASP A 21 -12.93 -0.44 -12.59
C ASP A 21 -13.88 0.11 -11.49
N THR A 22 -14.47 -0.78 -10.69
CA THR A 22 -15.32 -0.42 -9.56
C THR A 22 -14.50 -0.22 -8.30
N GLY A 23 -14.29 1.04 -7.89
CA GLY A 23 -13.70 1.44 -6.61
C GLY A 23 -14.50 1.04 -5.35
N LYS A 24 -15.04 -0.18 -5.32
CA LYS A 24 -15.69 -0.82 -4.16
C LYS A 24 -14.85 -2.02 -3.75
N GLU A 25 -14.46 -2.02 -2.47
CA GLU A 25 -13.81 -3.11 -1.71
C GLU A 25 -12.75 -3.91 -2.46
N ALA A 26 -11.48 -3.63 -2.13
CA ALA A 26 -10.26 -4.31 -2.54
C ALA A 26 -10.48 -5.69 -3.18
N ASP A 27 -10.79 -5.67 -4.48
CA ASP A 27 -10.57 -6.82 -5.33
C ASP A 27 -9.09 -7.17 -5.14
N THR A 28 -8.83 -8.42 -4.81
CA THR A 28 -7.46 -8.87 -4.58
C THR A 28 -6.64 -8.70 -5.87
N ALA A 29 -7.34 -8.67 -7.02
CA ALA A 29 -6.80 -8.26 -8.31
C ALA A 29 -6.20 -6.84 -8.26
N GLY A 30 -4.92 -6.74 -8.62
CA GLY A 30 -4.19 -5.48 -8.74
C GLY A 30 -3.41 -5.07 -7.49
N LEU A 31 -3.49 -5.87 -6.43
CA LEU A 31 -2.80 -5.61 -5.17
C LEU A 31 -1.28 -5.67 -5.34
N TRP A 32 -0.78 -6.55 -6.21
CA TRP A 32 0.63 -6.58 -6.59
C TRP A 32 1.10 -5.25 -7.17
N ARG A 33 0.31 -4.67 -8.09
CA ARG A 33 0.64 -3.40 -8.74
C ARG A 33 0.64 -2.22 -7.77
N ALA A 34 -0.28 -2.22 -6.80
CA ALA A 34 -0.28 -1.23 -5.73
C ALA A 34 0.96 -1.37 -4.83
N LEU A 35 1.34 -2.60 -4.50
CA LEU A 35 2.50 -2.89 -3.65
C LEU A 35 3.85 -2.59 -4.32
N THR A 36 3.94 -2.76 -5.64
CA THR A 36 5.16 -2.48 -6.44
C THR A 36 5.09 -1.15 -7.19
N ALA A 37 4.14 -0.27 -6.88
CA ALA A 37 4.06 1.06 -7.47
C ALA A 37 5.38 1.82 -7.25
N ALA A 38 5.81 2.64 -8.20
CA ALA A 38 7.10 3.34 -8.13
C ALA A 38 7.22 4.24 -6.89
N GLU A 39 6.12 4.85 -6.49
CA GLU A 39 6.03 5.72 -5.32
C GLU A 39 4.72 5.49 -4.56
N PHE A 40 4.71 5.82 -3.27
CA PHE A 40 3.51 5.81 -2.44
C PHE A 40 3.40 7.10 -1.61
N ARG A 41 2.17 7.47 -1.22
CA ARG A 41 1.93 8.68 -0.41
C ARG A 41 2.58 8.54 0.97
N HIS A 42 3.40 9.52 1.33
CA HIS A 42 4.12 9.50 2.60
C HIS A 42 3.23 10.01 3.73
N SER A 43 2.67 9.11 4.53
CA SER A 43 1.98 9.50 5.76
C SER A 43 3.00 9.96 6.80
N THR A 44 2.81 11.16 7.35
CA THR A 44 3.73 11.74 8.33
C THR A 44 3.18 11.68 9.74
N LEU A 45 3.52 10.59 10.45
CA LEU A 45 3.10 10.33 11.82
C LEU A 45 3.48 11.46 12.78
N ASN A 46 4.69 12.02 12.64
CA ASN A 46 5.15 13.11 13.51
C ASN A 46 4.31 14.39 13.36
N ARG A 47 3.76 14.68 12.17
CA ARG A 47 2.87 15.83 11.99
C ARG A 47 1.53 15.64 12.67
N LEU A 48 1.01 14.41 12.64
CA LEU A 48 -0.23 14.05 13.35
C LEU A 48 -0.08 14.18 14.86
N GLN A 49 1.05 13.72 15.40
CA GLN A 49 1.38 13.83 16.81
C GLN A 49 1.46 15.28 17.29
N MET A 50 2.01 16.18 16.47
CA MET A 50 2.10 17.60 16.82
C MET A 50 0.77 18.35 16.71
N LEU A 51 -0.12 17.93 15.81
CA LEU A 51 -1.42 18.58 15.60
C LEU A 51 -2.44 18.22 16.68
N ASN A 52 -2.46 16.98 17.15
CA ASN A 52 -3.31 16.59 18.28
C ASN A 52 -2.60 15.62 19.24
N PRO A 53 -1.74 16.13 20.14
CA PRO A 53 -0.91 15.29 21.01
C PRO A 53 -1.69 14.54 22.11
N LYS A 54 -2.95 14.90 22.39
CA LYS A 54 -3.77 14.24 23.43
C LYS A 54 -4.75 13.21 22.88
N ALA A 55 -5.09 13.30 21.59
CA ALA A 55 -5.97 12.37 20.88
C ALA A 55 -5.59 12.32 19.38
N MET A 56 -4.44 11.71 19.09
CA MET A 56 -3.75 11.73 17.79
C MET A 56 -4.61 11.31 16.58
N ILE A 57 -5.64 10.50 16.80
CA ILE A 57 -6.61 10.05 15.81
C ILE A 57 -7.99 10.12 16.44
N ASP A 58 -8.98 10.63 15.71
CA ASP A 58 -10.38 10.46 16.08
C ASP A 58 -10.78 8.99 15.85
N LEU A 59 -11.22 8.32 16.90
CA LEU A 59 -11.61 6.91 16.83
C LEU A 59 -12.94 6.71 16.09
N ALA A 60 -13.76 7.77 15.95
CA ALA A 60 -14.98 7.76 15.16
C ALA A 60 -14.72 7.93 13.65
N ASP A 61 -13.54 8.46 13.28
CA ASP A 61 -13.11 8.63 11.88
C ASP A 61 -11.58 8.58 11.77
N GLN A 62 -11.07 7.35 11.63
CA GLN A 62 -9.63 7.10 11.59
C GLN A 62 -8.97 7.55 10.27
N ALA A 63 -9.76 7.73 9.20
CA ALA A 63 -9.25 8.04 7.87
C ALA A 63 -8.97 9.54 7.67
N SER A 64 -9.75 10.42 8.31
CA SER A 64 -9.52 11.88 8.24
C SER A 64 -8.24 12.32 8.95
N GLY A 65 -7.70 11.48 9.83
CA GLY A 65 -6.42 11.68 10.50
C GLY A 65 -5.19 11.33 9.66
N LEU A 66 -5.27 11.11 8.34
CA LEU A 66 -4.06 10.89 7.52
C LEU A 66 -3.53 12.20 6.93
N ILE A 67 -2.32 12.59 7.34
CA ILE A 67 -1.60 13.72 6.75
C ILE A 67 -0.47 13.22 5.89
N TYR A 68 -0.59 13.49 4.59
CA TYR A 68 0.41 13.13 3.60
C TYR A 68 1.40 14.27 3.34
N ALA A 69 2.69 13.95 3.22
CA ALA A 69 3.74 14.88 2.84
C ALA A 69 4.45 14.38 1.58
N GLY A 70 3.82 14.63 0.43
CA GLY A 70 4.32 14.17 -0.86
C GLY A 70 4.32 12.64 -0.99
N THR A 71 5.22 12.15 -1.84
CA THR A 71 5.41 10.72 -2.12
C THR A 71 6.83 10.28 -1.74
N LEU A 72 6.99 8.99 -1.46
CA LEU A 72 8.30 8.37 -1.26
C LEU A 72 8.55 7.30 -2.32
N PRO A 73 9.81 7.15 -2.79
CA PRO A 73 10.16 6.06 -3.69
C PRO A 73 9.97 4.73 -2.98
N ASN A 74 9.30 3.81 -3.67
CA ASN A 74 9.03 2.50 -3.12
C ASN A 74 10.25 1.58 -3.28
N PRO A 75 10.83 1.06 -2.18
CA PRO A 75 11.96 0.14 -2.26
C PRO A 75 11.57 -1.21 -2.91
N LEU A 76 10.29 -1.49 -3.12
CA LEU A 76 9.77 -2.69 -3.77
C LEU A 76 9.47 -2.50 -5.26
N ALA A 77 9.65 -1.29 -5.82
CA ALA A 77 9.31 -0.97 -7.21
C ALA A 77 9.99 -1.87 -8.27
N HIS A 78 11.14 -2.46 -7.93
CA HIS A 78 11.93 -3.29 -8.85
C HIS A 78 11.76 -4.80 -8.62
N ILE A 79 10.73 -5.22 -7.89
CA ILE A 79 10.46 -6.63 -7.68
C ILE A 79 9.54 -7.12 -8.78
N SER A 80 10.09 -7.93 -9.69
CA SER A 80 9.29 -8.67 -10.66
C SER A 80 8.69 -9.91 -10.00
N PRO A 81 7.39 -10.20 -10.22
CA PRO A 81 6.83 -11.51 -9.94
C PRO A 81 7.36 -12.43 -11.05
N HIS A 82 8.54 -13.03 -10.83
CA HIS A 82 9.01 -14.08 -11.74
C HIS A 82 8.11 -15.30 -11.55
N ILE A 83 7.14 -15.45 -12.45
CA ILE A 83 6.55 -16.74 -12.78
C ILE A 83 7.54 -17.36 -13.78
N GLU A 84 8.41 -18.25 -13.29
CA GLU A 84 9.19 -19.11 -14.18
C GLU A 84 8.20 -19.97 -14.98
N SER A 85 8.26 -19.85 -16.32
CA SER A 85 7.58 -20.73 -17.28
C SER A 85 8.04 -22.16 -17.17
#